data_AF-A0A934S743-F1
#
_entry.id   AF-A0A934S743-F1
#
_cell.length_a   1.000
_cell.length_b   1.000
_cell.length_c   1.000
_cell.angle_alpha   90.00
_cell.angle_beta   90.00
_cell.angle_gamma   90.00
#
_symmetry.space_group_name_H-M   'P 1'
#
loop_
_entity.id
_entity.type
_entity.pdbx_description
1 polymer ?
#
loop_
_entity_poly.entity_id
_entity_poly.type
_entity_poly.pdbx_seq_one_letter_code
_entity_poly.pdbx_strand_id
1 'polypeptide(L)'
;MKAIALLVLMFLLGAVGGVGVTSMVISKRLQATFRENLRNPNRSSGPVDLMFNRLEKNLTKELDLTAAEQEAVGEELEQTRVQMRAVRTGIGRDVRRIGIGTVIRIGKRLPEEKRQKFREIARERLLPWGIDPLENR
;
A
#
# COMPACT_ATOMS: atom_id res chain seq x y z
N MET A 1 -11.68 -2.17 12.68
CA MET A 1 -11.63 -0.92 11.87
C MET A 1 -10.93 0.27 12.56
N LYS A 2 -11.07 0.49 13.88
CA LYS A 2 -10.40 1.61 14.59
C LYS A 2 -8.86 1.53 14.58
N ALA A 3 -8.29 0.33 14.63
CA ALA A 3 -6.84 0.12 14.62
C ALA A 3 -6.14 0.53 13.31
N ILE A 4 -6.78 0.33 12.16
CA ILE A 4 -6.22 0.73 10.85
C ILE A 4 -6.23 2.26 10.71
N ALA A 5 -7.31 2.91 11.18
CA ALA A 5 -7.38 4.37 11.20
C ALA A 5 -6.31 4.97 12.13
N LEU A 6 -6.04 4.34 13.28
CA LEU A 6 -4.97 4.72 14.20
C LEU A 6 -3.58 4.49 13.61
N LEU A 7 -3.36 3.42 12.84
CA LEU A 7 -2.10 3.19 12.13
C LEU A 7 -1.87 4.23 11.02
N VAL A 8 -2.91 4.56 10.25
CA VAL A 8 -2.84 5.64 9.24
C VAL A 8 -2.63 6.99 9.91
N LEU A 9 -3.26 7.25 11.06
CA LEU A 9 -3.07 8.47 11.83
C LEU A 9 -1.66 8.54 12.44
N MET A 10 -1.16 7.45 13.02
CA MET A 10 0.23 7.33 13.50
C MET A 10 1.24 7.44 12.36
N PHE A 11 0.91 7.01 11.15
CA PHE A 11 1.78 7.17 9.99
C PHE A 11 1.80 8.61 9.48
N LEU A 12 0.65 9.30 9.54
CA LEU A 12 0.55 10.73 9.25
C LEU A 12 1.23 11.60 10.34
N LEU A 13 1.18 11.18 11.61
CA LEU A 13 1.81 11.86 12.75
C LEU A 13 3.29 11.53 12.91
N GLY A 14 3.71 10.30 12.61
CA GLY A 14 5.09 9.83 12.67
C GLY A 14 6.00 10.49 11.63
N ALA A 15 5.44 11.09 10.59
CA ALA A 15 6.17 11.94 9.64
C ALA A 15 6.55 13.32 10.20
N VAL A 16 6.07 13.68 11.39
CA VAL A 16 6.39 14.94 12.10
C VAL A 16 7.46 14.74 13.18
N GLY A 17 7.61 13.52 13.71
CA GLY A 17 8.65 13.17 14.69
C GLY A 17 9.89 12.57 14.01
N GLY A 18 10.99 13.33 13.96
CA GLY A 18 12.21 13.00 13.22
C GLY A 18 12.75 11.58 13.44
N VAL A 19 12.96 10.87 12.34
CA VAL A 19 13.88 9.73 12.26
C VAL A 19 14.88 10.05 11.16
N GLY A 20 16.17 10.06 11.51
CA GLY A 20 17.29 10.59 10.71
C GLY A 20 17.44 9.98 9.31
N VAL A 21 18.37 10.55 8.55
CA VAL A 21 18.71 10.41 7.12
C VAL A 21 18.47 9.03 6.46
N THR A 22 18.55 7.92 7.19
CA THR A 22 18.17 6.57 6.74
C THR A 22 16.67 6.42 6.42
N SER A 23 15.80 7.17 7.08
CA SER A 23 14.35 7.17 6.83
C SER A 23 13.98 7.77 5.48
N MET A 24 14.79 8.70 4.94
CA MET A 24 14.48 9.41 3.70
C MET A 24 14.59 8.50 2.47
N VAL A 25 15.59 7.60 2.44
CA VAL A 25 15.75 6.63 1.34
C VAL A 25 14.69 5.55 1.42
N ILE A 26 14.41 5.05 2.63
CA ILE A 26 13.39 4.02 2.87
C ILE A 26 12.00 4.56 2.54
N SER A 27 11.67 5.77 2.99
CA SER A 27 10.39 6.41 2.71
C SER A 27 10.21 6.69 1.22
N LYS A 28 11.24 7.13 0.50
CA LYS A 28 11.17 7.31 -0.97
C LYS A 28 10.93 5.99 -1.70
N ARG A 29 11.59 4.89 -1.29
CA ARG A 29 11.37 3.56 -1.87
C ARG A 29 9.97 3.04 -1.56
N LEU A 30 9.52 3.14 -0.31
CA LEU A 30 8.17 2.78 0.08
C LEU A 30 7.13 3.61 -0.68
N GLN A 31 7.33 4.92 -0.83
CA GLN A 31 6.42 5.80 -1.58
C GLN A 31 6.37 5.41 -3.05
N ALA A 32 7.51 5.15 -3.68
CA ALA A 32 7.58 4.70 -5.07
C ALA A 32 6.81 3.39 -5.25
N THR A 33 7.08 2.39 -4.41
CA THR A 33 6.37 1.10 -4.43
C THR A 33 4.88 1.27 -4.14
N PHE A 34 4.49 2.08 -3.17
CA PHE A 34 3.09 2.27 -2.80
C PHE A 34 2.30 3.01 -3.89
N ARG A 35 2.87 4.09 -4.43
CA ARG A 35 2.32 4.84 -5.57
C ARG A 35 2.19 3.96 -6.80
N GLU A 36 3.20 3.14 -7.08
CA GLU A 36 3.17 2.19 -8.19
C GLU A 36 2.09 1.13 -7.99
N ASN A 37 1.95 0.58 -6.77
CA ASN A 37 0.92 -0.40 -6.44
C ASN A 37 -0.50 0.17 -6.54
N LEU A 38 -0.67 1.45 -6.20
CA LEU A 38 -1.96 2.14 -6.35
C LEU A 38 -2.29 2.42 -7.81
N ARG A 39 -1.29 2.70 -8.65
CA ARG A 39 -1.49 2.96 -10.08
C ARG A 39 -1.68 1.67 -10.88
N ASN A 40 -0.89 0.64 -10.58
CA ASN A 40 -0.84 -0.63 -11.29
C ASN A 40 -1.03 -1.81 -10.31
N PRO A 41 -2.24 -2.01 -9.75
CA PRO A 41 -2.49 -3.07 -8.77
C PRO A 41 -2.26 -4.48 -9.32
N ASN A 42 -2.37 -4.66 -10.64
CA ASN A 42 -2.25 -5.95 -11.32
C ASN A 42 -0.84 -6.26 -11.86
N ARG A 43 0.20 -5.49 -11.51
CA ARG A 43 1.56 -5.77 -12.01
C ARG A 43 2.04 -7.13 -11.50
N SER A 44 2.36 -8.04 -12.42
CA SER A 44 2.61 -9.48 -12.18
C SER A 44 3.99 -9.84 -11.62
N SER A 45 4.81 -8.86 -11.26
CA SER A 45 6.21 -9.06 -10.82
C SER A 45 6.51 -8.30 -9.52
N GLY A 46 5.58 -8.33 -8.57
CA GLY A 46 5.73 -7.67 -7.29
C GLY A 46 6.60 -8.45 -6.29
N PRO A 47 6.97 -7.83 -5.16
CA PRO A 47 7.68 -8.51 -4.07
C PRO A 47 6.96 -9.78 -3.56
N VAL A 48 5.63 -9.81 -3.68
CA VAL A 48 4.80 -10.97 -3.34
C VAL A 48 5.07 -12.12 -4.31
N ASP A 49 5.12 -11.87 -5.62
CA ASP A 49 5.41 -12.91 -6.61
C ASP A 49 6.81 -13.51 -6.40
N LEU A 50 7.80 -12.66 -6.06
CA LEU A 50 9.15 -13.12 -5.68
C LEU A 50 9.15 -14.00 -4.42
N MET A 51 8.30 -13.68 -3.44
CA MET A 51 8.15 -14.48 -2.22
C MET A 51 7.55 -15.85 -2.54
N PHE A 52 6.48 -15.91 -3.35
CA PHE A 52 5.87 -17.17 -3.76
C PHE A 52 6.82 -18.04 -4.57
N ASN A 53 7.57 -17.47 -5.53
CA ASN A 53 8.56 -18.22 -6.30
C ASN A 53 9.70 -18.77 -5.42
N ARG A 54 10.09 -18.04 -4.36
CA ARG A 54 11.08 -18.55 -3.39
C ARG A 54 10.49 -19.64 -2.51
N LEU A 55 9.24 -19.50 -2.09
CA LEU A 55 8.54 -20.48 -1.28
C LEU A 55 8.40 -21.80 -2.03
N GLU A 56 7.92 -21.75 -3.28
CA GLU A 56 7.81 -22.90 -4.18
C GLU A 56 9.16 -23.61 -4.34
N LYS A 57 10.21 -22.85 -4.68
CA LYS A 57 11.56 -23.40 -4.83
C LYS A 57 12.09 -24.07 -3.55
N ASN A 58 11.81 -23.48 -2.38
CA ASN A 58 12.23 -24.03 -1.10
C ASN A 58 11.45 -25.30 -0.75
N LEU A 59 10.12 -25.30 -0.95
CA LEU A 59 9.27 -26.47 -0.70
C LEU A 59 9.70 -27.66 -1.57
N THR A 60 9.91 -27.42 -2.87
CA THR A 60 10.39 -28.45 -3.79
C THR A 60 11.72 -29.03 -3.35
N LYS A 61 12.65 -28.18 -2.89
CA LYS A 61 13.99 -28.61 -2.47
C LYS A 61 13.99 -29.33 -1.11
N GLU A 62 13.20 -28.87 -0.16
CA GLU A 62 13.21 -29.40 1.21
C GLU A 62 12.37 -30.67 1.36
N LEU A 63 11.34 -30.85 0.54
CA LEU A 63 10.42 -31.99 0.60
C LEU A 63 10.66 -33.04 -0.48
N ASP A 64 11.65 -32.83 -1.36
CA ASP A 64 12.00 -33.71 -2.49
C ASP A 64 10.75 -34.12 -3.31
N LEU A 65 9.92 -33.14 -3.62
CA LEU A 65 8.62 -33.35 -4.27
C LEU A 65 8.78 -33.97 -5.65
N THR A 66 7.95 -34.96 -5.97
CA THR A 66 7.81 -35.49 -7.33
C THR A 66 7.18 -34.46 -8.27
N ALA A 67 7.27 -34.69 -9.58
CA ALA A 67 6.71 -33.76 -10.57
C ALA A 67 5.19 -33.51 -10.38
N ALA A 68 4.44 -34.54 -10.03
CA ALA A 68 2.99 -34.42 -9.78
C ALA A 68 2.69 -33.62 -8.49
N GLU A 69 3.51 -33.78 -7.45
CA GLU A 69 3.35 -33.02 -6.20
C GLU A 69 3.78 -31.56 -6.37
N GLN A 70 4.81 -31.29 -7.18
CA GLN A 70 5.21 -29.93 -7.54
C GLN A 70 4.09 -29.21 -8.30
N GLU A 71 3.42 -29.89 -9.24
CA GLU A 71 2.29 -29.33 -9.99
C GLU A 71 1.13 -28.98 -9.05
N ALA A 72 0.74 -29.90 -8.15
CA ALA A 72 -0.33 -29.67 -7.18
C ALA A 72 -0.01 -28.50 -6.22
N VAL A 73 1.23 -28.40 -5.72
CA VAL A 73 1.67 -27.27 -4.89
C VAL A 73 1.67 -25.97 -5.69
N GLY A 74 2.13 -25.99 -6.94
CA GLY A 74 2.14 -24.84 -7.84
C GLY A 74 0.74 -24.27 -8.07
N GLU A 75 -0.26 -25.13 -8.29
CA GLU A 75 -1.66 -24.71 -8.45
C GLU A 75 -2.19 -24.00 -7.21
N GLU A 76 -1.96 -24.55 -6.00
CA GLU A 76 -2.43 -23.96 -4.75
C GLU A 76 -1.74 -22.62 -4.45
N LEU A 77 -0.43 -22.52 -4.74
CA LEU A 77 0.33 -21.28 -4.60
C LEU A 77 -0.15 -20.21 -5.58
N GLU A 78 -0.54 -20.57 -6.80
CA GLU A 78 -1.12 -19.63 -7.77
C GLU A 78 -2.50 -19.13 -7.32
N GLN A 79 -3.36 -20.01 -6.80
CA GLN A 79 -4.63 -19.58 -6.22
C GLN A 79 -4.42 -18.59 -5.07
N THR A 80 -3.47 -18.88 -4.18
CA THR A 80 -3.11 -18.00 -3.07
C THR A 80 -2.55 -16.66 -3.57
N ARG A 81 -1.74 -16.68 -4.63
CA ARG A 81 -1.19 -15.47 -5.27
C ARG A 81 -2.31 -14.57 -5.80
N VAL A 82 -3.33 -15.13 -6.44
CA VAL A 82 -4.51 -14.40 -6.91
C VAL A 82 -5.25 -13.74 -5.74
N GLN A 83 -5.49 -14.48 -4.65
CA GLN A 83 -6.17 -13.94 -3.47
C GLN A 83 -5.36 -12.81 -2.81
N MET A 84 -4.04 -12.97 -2.68
CA MET A 84 -3.13 -11.93 -2.18
C MET A 84 -3.18 -10.66 -3.03
N ARG A 85 -3.20 -10.79 -4.36
CA ARG A 85 -3.34 -9.64 -5.28
C ARG A 85 -4.69 -8.93 -5.07
N ALA A 86 -5.76 -9.68 -4.87
CA ALA A 86 -7.08 -9.12 -4.59
C ALA A 86 -7.09 -8.32 -3.27
N VAL A 87 -6.51 -8.88 -2.20
CA VAL A 87 -6.38 -8.23 -0.89
C VAL A 87 -5.57 -6.93 -1.02
N ARG A 88 -4.41 -6.98 -1.67
CA ARG A 88 -3.54 -5.81 -1.89
C ARG A 88 -4.28 -4.69 -2.62
N THR A 89 -5.02 -5.04 -3.67
CA THR A 89 -5.83 -4.09 -4.45
C THR A 89 -6.93 -3.48 -3.59
N GLY A 90 -7.58 -4.28 -2.76
CA GLY A 90 -8.58 -3.83 -1.78
C GLY A 90 -8.01 -2.82 -0.79
N ILE A 91 -6.87 -3.13 -0.17
CA ILE A 91 -6.18 -2.25 0.77
C ILE A 91 -5.84 -0.91 0.12
N GLY A 92 -5.29 -0.92 -1.10
CA GLY A 92 -4.94 0.31 -1.81
C GLY A 92 -6.16 1.22 -2.03
N ARG A 93 -7.28 0.64 -2.47
CA ARG A 93 -8.55 1.34 -2.65
C ARG A 93 -9.06 1.93 -1.35
N ASP A 94 -9.00 1.17 -0.26
CA ASP A 94 -9.48 1.58 1.06
C ASP A 94 -8.65 2.72 1.64
N VAL A 95 -7.33 2.63 1.53
CA VAL A 95 -6.42 3.69 1.97
C VAL A 95 -6.69 5.00 1.21
N ARG A 96 -6.84 4.94 -0.12
CA ARG A 96 -7.18 6.12 -0.93
C ARG A 96 -8.51 6.73 -0.48
N ARG A 97 -9.56 5.91 -0.33
CA ARG A 97 -10.89 6.33 0.11
C ARG A 97 -10.88 6.97 1.50
N ILE A 98 -10.21 6.33 2.47
CA ILE A 98 -10.09 6.84 3.84
C ILE A 98 -9.32 8.14 3.87
N GLY A 99 -8.20 8.23 3.14
CA GLY A 99 -7.37 9.44 3.05
C GLY A 99 -8.15 10.64 2.53
N ILE A 100 -8.76 10.50 1.34
CA ILE A 100 -9.58 11.56 0.72
C ILE A 100 -10.75 11.94 1.62
N GLY A 101 -11.50 10.95 2.13
CA GLY A 101 -12.63 11.21 3.02
C GLY A 101 -12.23 11.95 4.30
N THR A 102 -11.03 11.68 4.83
CA THR A 102 -10.51 12.37 6.02
C THR A 102 -10.17 13.82 5.72
N VAL A 103 -9.51 14.11 4.59
CA VAL A 103 -9.24 15.49 4.15
C VAL A 103 -10.54 16.26 3.99
N ILE A 104 -11.56 15.69 3.34
CA ILE A 104 -12.87 16.36 3.18
C ILE A 104 -13.53 16.65 4.54
N ARG A 105 -13.55 15.66 5.45
CA ARG A 105 -14.18 15.82 6.78
C ARG A 105 -13.46 16.88 7.64
N ILE A 106 -12.14 16.93 7.60
CA ILE A 106 -11.36 17.94 8.33
C ILE A 106 -11.58 19.32 7.69
N GLY A 107 -11.51 19.41 6.36
CA GLY A 107 -11.73 20.67 5.63
C GLY A 107 -13.09 21.32 5.93
N LYS A 108 -14.15 20.53 6.07
CA LYS A 108 -15.49 21.02 6.45
C LYS A 108 -15.56 21.65 7.85
N ARG A 109 -14.61 21.33 8.74
CA ARG A 109 -14.54 21.87 10.11
C ARG A 109 -13.64 23.10 10.22
N LEU A 110 -12.97 23.50 9.15
CA LEU A 110 -12.06 24.64 9.14
C LEU A 110 -12.76 25.91 8.63
N PRO A 111 -12.38 27.10 9.15
CA PRO A 111 -12.76 28.38 8.56
C PRO A 111 -12.34 28.47 7.09
N GLU A 112 -13.13 29.15 6.24
CA GLU A 112 -12.92 29.21 4.78
C GLU A 112 -11.47 29.57 4.42
N GLU A 113 -10.94 30.60 5.09
CA GLU A 113 -9.56 31.10 4.94
C GLU A 113 -8.48 30.02 5.13
N LYS A 114 -8.75 29.02 5.98
CA LYS A 114 -7.82 27.92 6.28
C LYS A 114 -8.06 26.68 5.43
N ARG A 115 -9.21 26.55 4.78
CA ARG A 115 -9.54 25.35 3.97
C ARG A 115 -8.65 25.21 2.76
N GLN A 116 -8.36 26.32 2.08
CA GLN A 116 -7.50 26.30 0.90
C GLN A 116 -6.07 25.88 1.25
N LYS A 117 -5.48 26.51 2.27
CA LYS A 117 -4.16 26.15 2.78
C LYS A 117 -4.10 24.70 3.28
N PHE A 118 -5.16 24.22 3.95
CA PHE A 118 -5.23 22.83 4.38
C PHE A 118 -5.28 21.85 3.19
N ARG A 119 -6.02 22.16 2.14
CA ARG A 119 -6.09 21.35 0.91
C ARG A 119 -4.73 21.25 0.23
N GLU A 120 -3.98 22.35 0.15
CA GLU A 120 -2.63 22.39 -0.41
C GLU A 120 -1.67 21.53 0.40
N ILE A 121 -1.63 21.70 1.73
CA ILE A 121 -0.80 20.87 2.63
C ILE A 121 -1.17 19.39 2.50
N ALA A 122 -2.47 19.07 2.49
CA ALA A 122 -2.94 17.70 2.34
C ALA A 122 -2.49 17.11 0.99
N ARG A 123 -2.55 17.90 -0.09
CA ARG A 123 -2.07 17.48 -1.41
C ARG A 123 -0.56 17.22 -1.40
N GLU A 124 0.25 18.16 -0.91
CA GLU A 124 1.71 18.00 -0.85
C GLU A 124 2.12 16.74 -0.08
N ARG A 125 1.39 16.40 0.98
CA ARG A 125 1.68 15.25 1.83
C ARG A 125 1.17 13.92 1.26
N LEU A 126 0.01 13.91 0.59
CA LEU A 126 -0.63 12.70 0.09
C LEU A 126 -0.23 12.34 -1.35
N LEU A 127 0.11 13.35 -2.16
CA LEU A 127 0.49 13.15 -3.55
C LEU A 127 1.69 12.22 -3.72
N PRO A 128 2.77 12.28 -2.91
CA PRO A 128 3.87 11.31 -2.92
C PRO A 128 3.40 9.85 -2.81
N TRP A 129 2.32 9.62 -2.07
CA TRP A 129 1.71 8.30 -1.88
C TRP A 129 0.75 7.90 -3.00
N GLY A 130 0.56 8.72 -4.04
CA GLY A 130 -0.38 8.43 -5.13
C GLY A 130 -1.85 8.71 -4.79
N ILE A 131 -2.09 9.47 -3.72
CA ILE A 131 -3.42 9.90 -3.29
C ILE A 131 -3.51 11.40 -3.57
N ASP A 132 -4.31 11.80 -4.55
CA ASP A 132 -4.59 13.22 -4.77
C ASP A 132 -5.97 13.55 -4.19
N PRO A 133 -6.05 14.33 -3.11
CA PRO A 133 -7.32 14.72 -2.49
C PRO A 133 -8.13 15.73 -3.33
N LEU A 134 -7.56 16.26 -4.41
CA LEU A 134 -8.22 17.18 -5.36
C LEU A 134 -8.64 16.49 -6.66
N GLU A 135 -8.26 15.22 -6.86
CA GLU A 135 -8.69 14.42 -8.00
C GLU A 135 -10.15 14.00 -7.77
N ASN A 136 -11.09 14.81 -8.29
CA ASN A 136 -12.52 14.51 -8.29
C ASN A 136 -12.76 13.21 -9.08
N ARG A 137 -13.31 12.20 -8.41
CA ARG A 137 -14.01 11.07 -9.05
C ARG A 137 -15.42 11.01 -8.51
#